data_AF-A0A7X6D4C4-F1
#
_entry.id   AF-A0A7X6D4C4-F1
#
_cell.length_a   1.000
_cell.length_b   1.000
_cell.length_c   1.000
_cell.angle_alpha   90.00
_cell.angle_beta   90.00
_cell.angle_gamma   90.00
#
_symmetry.space_group_name_H-M   'P 1'
#
loop_
_entity.id
_entity.type
_entity.pdbx_description
1 polymer ?
#
loop_
_entity_poly.entity_id
_entity_poly.type
_entity_poly.pdbx_seq_one_letter_code
_entity_poly.pdbx_strand_id
1 'polypeptide(L)'
;MPSSRSPFPTPSAFHIERRVELRLERQRLLQTAGAPRMVALLDEGVLMRPIGGATVMRGQLRHLQNLADTARGINIRIIPFTAAAGSTAPNAGVTYLKFPAGGPEEMVYLEQLHGARYLSSQREVEAYRQTFLLMAEAALDREGTLDRLQRAIDATRD
;
A
#
# COMPACT_ATOMS: atom_id res chain seq x y z
N MET A 1 18.64 7.19 -22.65
CA MET A 1 17.51 7.11 -21.69
C MET A 1 16.48 6.17 -22.29
N PRO A 2 16.29 4.93 -21.80
CA PRO A 2 15.23 4.08 -22.31
C PRO A 2 13.89 4.73 -21.94
N SER A 3 13.07 5.02 -22.93
CA SER A 3 11.73 5.55 -22.72
C SER A 3 10.92 4.57 -21.86
N SER A 4 10.47 5.04 -20.70
CA SER A 4 9.47 4.37 -19.89
C SER A 4 8.22 4.18 -20.76
N ARG A 5 8.01 2.97 -21.31
CA ARG A 5 6.78 2.59 -22.01
C ARG A 5 5.68 2.37 -20.98
N SER A 6 5.15 3.47 -20.45
CA SER A 6 3.91 3.47 -19.71
C SER A 6 2.75 3.22 -20.68
N PRO A 7 1.86 2.24 -20.45
CA PRO A 7 0.63 2.08 -21.23
C PRO A 7 -0.36 3.23 -20.96
N PHE A 8 -0.08 4.07 -19.97
CA PHE A 8 -0.87 5.25 -19.62
C PHE A 8 -0.27 6.53 -20.21
N PRO A 9 -1.11 7.51 -20.59
CA PRO A 9 -0.64 8.78 -21.11
C PRO A 9 0.30 9.46 -20.12
N THR A 10 1.40 10.01 -20.63
CA THR A 10 2.37 10.74 -19.81
C THR A 10 1.72 12.01 -19.27
N PRO A 11 1.58 12.17 -17.95
CA PRO A 11 1.05 13.40 -17.37
C PRO A 11 2.02 14.57 -17.58
N SER A 12 1.49 15.80 -17.64
CA SER A 12 2.32 17.00 -17.70
C SER A 12 3.17 17.15 -16.42
N ALA A 13 4.29 17.88 -16.51
CA ALA A 13 5.14 18.17 -15.35
C ALA A 13 4.33 18.79 -14.18
N PHE A 14 3.47 19.76 -14.49
CA PHE A 14 2.55 20.35 -13.52
C PHE A 14 1.65 19.30 -12.82
N HIS A 15 1.08 18.35 -13.58
CA HIS A 15 0.26 17.29 -12.99
C HIS A 15 1.08 16.32 -12.14
N ILE A 16 2.33 16.04 -12.52
CA ILE A 16 3.25 15.23 -11.73
C ILE A 16 3.57 15.93 -10.40
N GLU A 17 4.00 17.19 -10.45
CA GLU A 17 4.33 17.99 -9.28
C GLU A 17 3.15 18.08 -8.31
N ARG A 18 1.95 18.37 -8.83
CA ARG A 18 0.74 18.42 -8.01
C ARG A 18 0.40 17.08 -7.35
N ARG A 19 0.59 15.96 -8.06
CA ARG A 19 0.40 14.61 -7.49
C ARG A 19 1.44 14.27 -6.42
N VAL A 20 2.67 14.74 -6.57
CA VAL A 20 3.73 14.58 -5.58
C VAL A 20 3.40 15.41 -4.34
N GLU A 21 3.05 16.69 -4.52
CA GLU A 21 2.67 17.60 -3.44
C GLU A 21 1.55 17.02 -2.57
N LEU A 22 0.44 16.58 -3.19
CA LEU A 22 -0.69 15.97 -2.48
C LEU A 22 -0.30 14.69 -1.73
N ARG A 23 0.64 13.91 -2.28
CA ARG A 23 1.12 12.69 -1.62
C ARG A 23 1.99 13.01 -0.41
N LEU A 24 2.85 14.02 -0.51
CA LEU A 24 3.67 14.49 0.60
C LEU A 24 2.81 15.09 1.71
N GLU A 25 1.78 15.86 1.38
CA GLU A 25 0.83 16.40 2.35
C GLU A 25 0.11 15.28 3.12
N ARG A 26 -0.37 14.24 2.41
CA ARG A 26 -0.98 13.06 3.05
C ARG A 26 0.02 12.28 3.92
N GLN A 27 1.26 12.13 3.50
CA GLN A 27 2.28 11.46 4.31
C GLN A 27 2.55 12.22 5.61
N ARG A 28 2.52 13.56 5.60
CA ARG A 28 2.68 14.37 6.81
C ARG A 28 1.55 14.12 7.82
N LEU A 29 0.32 13.86 7.37
CA LEU A 29 -0.81 13.52 8.26
C LEU A 29 -0.59 12.22 9.05
N LEU A 30 0.24 11.30 8.56
CA LEU A 30 0.58 10.07 9.29
C LEU A 30 1.60 10.31 10.43
N GLN A 31 2.15 11.52 10.53
CA GLN A 31 3.17 11.90 11.50
C GLN A 31 2.65 12.89 12.55
N THR A 32 1.38 13.29 12.48
CA THR A 32 0.79 14.26 13.42
C THR A 32 0.27 13.57 14.70
N ALA A 33 0.08 14.38 15.76
CA ALA A 33 -0.68 13.93 16.92
C ALA A 33 -2.11 13.57 16.50
N GLY A 34 -2.58 12.38 16.88
CA GLY A 34 -3.88 11.87 16.44
C GLY A 34 -3.90 11.27 15.03
N ALA A 35 -2.73 11.01 14.42
CA ALA A 35 -2.62 10.33 13.14
C ALA A 35 -3.43 9.00 13.12
N PRO A 36 -4.02 8.65 11.97
CA PRO A 36 -4.73 7.38 11.83
C PRO A 36 -3.76 6.21 11.96
N ARG A 37 -4.21 5.11 12.56
CA ARG A 37 -3.49 3.84 12.48
C ARG A 37 -3.70 3.23 11.10
N MET A 38 -2.60 2.82 10.46
CA MET A 38 -2.61 2.26 9.11
C MET A 38 -2.07 0.83 9.14
N VAL A 39 -2.80 -0.08 8.50
CA VAL A 39 -2.31 -1.42 8.16
C VAL A 39 -2.21 -1.52 6.64
N ALA A 40 -1.01 -1.75 6.12
CA ALA A 40 -0.75 -1.96 4.71
C ALA A 40 -0.49 -3.44 4.46
N LEU A 41 -1.39 -4.10 3.73
CA LEU A 41 -1.20 -5.47 3.25
C LEU A 41 -0.71 -5.40 1.82
N LEU A 42 0.52 -5.89 1.57
CA LEU A 42 1.17 -5.79 0.27
C LEU A 42 1.47 -7.19 -0.27
N ASP A 43 1.07 -7.47 -1.51
CA ASP A 43 1.48 -8.68 -2.20
C ASP A 43 2.98 -8.70 -2.46
N GLU A 44 3.65 -9.82 -2.20
CA GLU A 44 5.09 -9.99 -2.42
C GLU A 44 5.55 -9.58 -3.82
N GLY A 45 4.69 -9.76 -4.82
CA GLY A 45 4.94 -9.36 -6.20
C GLY A 45 5.25 -7.86 -6.39
N VAL A 46 4.77 -6.98 -5.51
CA VAL A 46 5.05 -5.54 -5.62
C VAL A 46 6.50 -5.21 -5.32
N LEU A 47 7.19 -6.03 -4.52
CA LEU A 47 8.60 -5.83 -4.14
C LEU A 47 9.55 -6.13 -5.31
N MET A 48 9.08 -6.84 -6.33
CA MET A 48 9.90 -7.31 -7.46
C MET A 48 9.69 -6.52 -8.75
N ARG A 49 8.80 -5.52 -8.77
CA ARG A 49 8.53 -4.73 -9.98
C ARG A 49 9.56 -3.60 -10.09
N PRO A 50 10.40 -3.54 -11.15
CA PRO A 50 11.50 -2.58 -11.25
C PRO A 50 11.01 -1.17 -11.63
N ILE A 51 10.31 -0.50 -10.72
CA ILE A 51 9.80 0.86 -10.93
C ILE A 51 10.91 1.89 -10.67
N GLY A 52 11.29 2.64 -11.71
CA GLY A 52 12.32 3.68 -11.60
C GLY A 52 13.77 3.16 -11.56
N GLY A 53 13.98 1.86 -11.79
CA GLY A 53 15.31 1.24 -11.78
C GLY A 53 15.78 0.78 -10.40
N ALA A 54 16.91 0.09 -10.37
CA ALA A 54 17.43 -0.60 -9.19
C ALA A 54 17.68 0.33 -8.00
N THR A 55 18.34 1.48 -8.23
CA THR A 55 18.62 2.48 -7.20
C THR A 55 17.35 3.00 -6.53
N VAL A 56 16.32 3.30 -7.34
CA VAL A 56 15.04 3.83 -6.83
C VAL A 56 14.31 2.75 -6.03
N MET A 57 14.21 1.52 -6.56
CA MET A 57 13.56 0.41 -5.85
C MET A 57 14.25 0.10 -4.53
N ARG A 58 15.59 0.07 -4.49
CA ARG A 58 16.34 -0.15 -3.24
C ARG A 58 16.03 0.92 -2.20
N GLY A 59 15.95 2.18 -2.61
CA GLY A 59 15.55 3.29 -1.75
C GLY A 59 14.12 3.16 -1.22
N GLN A 60 13.17 2.77 -2.09
CA GLN A 60 11.77 2.55 -1.71
C GLN A 60 11.63 1.40 -0.71
N LEU A 61 12.30 0.26 -0.94
CA LEU A 61 12.25 -0.90 -0.05
C LEU A 61 12.88 -0.59 1.32
N ARG A 62 14.00 0.13 1.36
CA ARG A 62 14.60 0.61 2.62
C ARG A 62 13.66 1.55 3.38
N HIS A 63 12.95 2.42 2.65
CA HIS A 63 11.97 3.30 3.28
C HIS A 63 10.82 2.50 3.91
N LEU A 64 10.28 1.48 3.22
CA LEU A 64 9.26 0.59 3.77
C LEU A 64 9.78 -0.20 4.99
N GLN A 65 11.02 -0.70 4.94
CA GLN A 65 11.66 -1.40 6.06
C GLN A 65 11.76 -0.50 7.29
N ASN A 66 12.22 0.75 7.11
CA ASN A 66 12.30 1.73 8.19
C ASN A 66 10.92 2.04 8.80
N LEU A 67 9.88 2.17 7.96
CA LEU A 67 8.52 2.38 8.45
C LEU A 67 7.99 1.18 9.24
N ALA A 68 8.19 -0.03 8.71
CA ALA A 68 7.76 -1.27 9.38
C ALA A 68 8.47 -1.50 10.73
N ASP A 69 9.71 -1.04 10.85
CA ASP A 69 10.49 -1.17 12.07
C ASP A 69 10.14 -0.08 13.11
N THR A 70 10.06 1.18 12.70
CA THR A 70 10.10 2.31 13.64
C THR A 70 8.78 3.06 13.84
N ALA A 71 7.83 2.96 12.91
CA ALA A 71 6.62 3.79 12.95
C ALA A 71 5.56 3.23 13.90
N ARG A 72 5.19 3.99 14.94
CA ARG A 72 4.23 3.56 15.97
C ARG A 72 2.77 3.42 15.50
N GLY A 73 2.42 3.97 14.34
CA GLY A 73 1.06 3.97 13.79
C GLY A 73 0.90 3.24 12.45
N ILE A 74 1.98 2.67 11.91
CA ILE A 74 1.99 2.04 10.59
C ILE A 74 2.43 0.59 10.77
N ASN A 75 1.60 -0.34 10.30
CA ASN A 75 1.92 -1.76 10.27
C ASN A 75 1.93 -2.22 8.80
N ILE A 76 3.11 -2.52 8.27
CA ILE A 76 3.27 -3.06 6.92
C ILE A 76 3.40 -4.57 7.05
N ARG A 77 2.62 -5.32 6.27
CA ARG A 77 2.69 -6.78 6.23
C ARG A 77 2.72 -7.26 4.79
N ILE A 78 3.62 -8.20 4.51
CA ILE A 78 3.74 -8.79 3.18
C ILE A 78 2.93 -10.09 3.12
N ILE A 79 2.09 -10.22 2.10
CA ILE A 79 1.41 -11.48 1.77
C ILE A 79 2.37 -12.28 0.87
N PRO A 80 2.94 -13.40 1.34
CA PRO A 80 3.93 -14.14 0.60
C PRO A 80 3.29 -14.96 -0.53
N PHE A 81 4.06 -15.35 -1.56
CA PHE A 81 3.59 -16.24 -2.62
C PHE A 81 3.18 -17.62 -2.13
N THR A 82 3.66 -18.03 -0.95
CA THR A 82 3.29 -19.29 -0.30
C THR A 82 1.96 -19.20 0.45
N ALA A 83 1.33 -18.02 0.52
CA ALA A 83 0.00 -17.87 1.10
C ALA A 83 -1.04 -18.66 0.29
N ALA A 84 -2.13 -19.07 0.95
CA ALA A 84 -3.20 -19.83 0.32
C ALA A 84 -3.83 -19.06 -0.85
N ALA A 85 -4.30 -19.80 -1.87
CA ALA A 85 -4.99 -19.20 -3.01
C ALA A 85 -6.22 -18.40 -2.54
N GLY A 86 -6.34 -17.15 -3.00
CA GLY A 86 -7.41 -16.23 -2.57
C GLY A 86 -7.04 -15.31 -1.39
N SER A 87 -5.82 -15.43 -0.82
CA SER A 87 -5.32 -14.54 0.23
C SER A 87 -4.76 -13.21 -0.27
N THR A 88 -4.86 -12.92 -1.57
CA THR A 88 -4.29 -11.72 -2.22
C THR A 88 -5.38 -10.73 -2.61
N ALA A 89 -5.04 -9.44 -2.71
CA ALA A 89 -6.01 -8.42 -3.07
C ALA A 89 -6.53 -8.60 -4.52
N PRO A 90 -7.83 -8.40 -4.78
CA PRO A 90 -8.37 -8.47 -6.13
C PRO A 90 -7.91 -7.27 -6.97
N ASN A 91 -6.88 -7.46 -7.81
CA ASN A 91 -6.45 -6.66 -8.99
C ASN A 91 -6.38 -5.10 -8.89
N ALA A 92 -6.72 -4.46 -7.77
CA ALA A 92 -6.78 -3.02 -7.58
C ALA A 92 -6.52 -2.63 -6.12
N GLY A 93 -6.15 -1.36 -5.92
CA GLY A 93 -6.00 -0.77 -4.59
C GLY A 93 -7.34 -0.67 -3.86
N VAL A 94 -7.40 -1.21 -2.65
CA VAL A 94 -8.57 -1.15 -1.77
C VAL A 94 -8.15 -0.55 -0.44
N THR A 95 -8.94 0.39 0.07
CA THR A 95 -8.72 0.99 1.40
C THR A 95 -10.00 0.93 2.21
N TYR A 96 -9.97 0.23 3.35
CA TYR A 96 -11.03 0.26 4.34
C TYR A 96 -10.77 1.39 5.35
N LEU A 97 -11.78 2.24 5.57
CA LEU A 97 -11.71 3.41 6.44
C LEU A 97 -12.70 3.24 7.59
N LYS A 98 -12.16 3.31 8.80
CA LYS A 98 -12.92 3.30 10.05
C LYS A 98 -12.69 4.60 10.80
N PHE A 99 -13.77 5.26 11.18
CA PHE A 99 -13.75 6.55 11.87
C PHE A 99 -14.05 6.37 13.37
N PRO A 100 -13.61 7.31 14.22
CA PRO A 100 -14.01 7.33 15.63
C PRO A 100 -15.51 7.54 15.80
N ALA A 101 -16.03 7.25 17.00
CA ALA A 101 -17.43 7.49 17.33
C ALA A 101 -17.82 8.96 17.08
N GLY A 102 -18.98 9.18 16.45
CA GLY A 102 -19.44 10.50 16.02
C GLY A 102 -18.86 10.99 14.69
N GLY A 103 -17.95 10.23 14.07
CA GLY A 103 -17.50 10.45 12.70
C GLY A 103 -18.44 9.88 11.63
N PRO A 104 -18.02 9.93 10.34
CA PRO A 104 -18.74 9.28 9.25
C PRO A 104 -18.87 7.76 9.45
N GLU A 105 -19.81 7.16 8.71
CA GLU A 105 -19.90 5.70 8.62
C GLU A 105 -18.63 5.08 8.03
N GLU A 106 -18.36 3.83 8.40
CA GLU A 106 -17.27 3.06 7.80
C GLU A 106 -17.47 2.96 6.28
N MET A 107 -16.37 3.03 5.54
CA MET A 107 -16.44 2.99 4.08
C MET A 107 -15.26 2.27 3.46
N VAL A 108 -15.47 1.77 2.25
CA VAL A 108 -14.43 1.17 1.41
C VAL A 108 -14.20 2.06 0.21
N TYR A 109 -12.96 2.45 0.01
CA TYR A 109 -12.48 3.12 -1.18
C TYR A 109 -11.88 2.08 -2.14
N LEU A 110 -12.43 2.01 -3.35
CA LEU A 110 -11.91 1.19 -4.44
C LEU A 110 -11.28 2.11 -5.49
N GLU A 111 -9.99 1.94 -5.73
CA GLU A 111 -9.28 2.66 -6.78
C GLU A 111 -9.64 2.08 -8.16
N GLN A 112 -9.92 2.96 -9.12
CA GLN A 112 -10.23 2.59 -10.50
C GLN A 112 -9.40 3.43 -11.47
N LEU A 113 -9.18 2.91 -12.67
CA LEU A 113 -8.30 3.56 -13.66
C LEU A 113 -8.71 5.01 -13.98
N HIS A 114 -10.01 5.31 -13.98
CA HIS A 114 -10.55 6.64 -14.31
C HIS A 114 -11.30 7.29 -13.15
N GLY A 115 -11.13 6.81 -11.92
CA GLY A 115 -11.87 7.34 -10.78
C GLY A 115 -11.77 6.48 -9.53
N ALA A 116 -12.82 6.53 -8.72
CA ALA A 116 -12.93 5.71 -7.53
C ALA A 116 -14.38 5.41 -7.22
N ARG A 117 -14.61 4.30 -6.53
CA ARG A 117 -15.92 3.94 -5.99
C ARG A 117 -15.83 3.89 -4.46
N TYR A 118 -16.78 4.55 -3.81
CA TYR A 118 -16.93 4.56 -2.36
C TYR A 118 -18.11 3.67 -1.99
N LEU A 119 -17.88 2.68 -1.14
CA LEU A 119 -18.92 1.80 -0.61
C LEU A 119 -19.20 2.19 0.84
N SER A 120 -20.46 2.39 1.18
CA SER A 120 -20.91 2.66 2.54
C SER A 120 -22.02 1.74 3.00
N SER A 121 -22.54 0.85 2.13
CA SER A 121 -23.56 -0.10 2.57
C SER A 121 -22.95 -1.12 3.54
N GLN A 122 -23.64 -1.39 4.65
CA GLN A 122 -23.15 -2.31 5.69
C GLN A 122 -22.73 -3.67 5.11
N ARG A 123 -23.52 -4.21 4.18
CA ARG A 123 -23.24 -5.50 3.53
C ARG A 123 -21.93 -5.48 2.74
N GLU A 124 -21.68 -4.42 1.97
CA GLU A 124 -20.45 -4.32 1.18
C GLU A 124 -19.24 -4.08 2.08
N VAL A 125 -19.35 -3.16 3.04
CA VAL A 125 -18.26 -2.85 3.98
C VAL A 125 -17.86 -4.10 4.78
N GLU A 126 -18.84 -4.87 5.27
CA GLU A 126 -18.58 -6.11 6.00
C GLU A 126 -17.87 -7.16 5.14
N ALA A 127 -18.25 -7.33 3.88
CA ALA A 127 -17.59 -8.27 2.97
C ALA A 127 -16.10 -7.93 2.77
N TYR A 128 -15.77 -6.64 2.61
CA TYR A 128 -14.39 -6.20 2.53
C TYR A 128 -13.66 -6.35 3.86
N ARG A 129 -14.31 -6.05 4.99
CA ARG A 129 -13.72 -6.23 6.32
C ARG A 129 -13.28 -7.68 6.53
N GLN A 130 -14.13 -8.65 6.19
CA GLN A 130 -13.79 -10.08 6.26
C GLN A 130 -12.63 -10.44 5.35
N THR A 131 -12.61 -9.89 4.13
CA THR A 131 -11.49 -10.08 3.19
C THR A 131 -10.17 -9.56 3.79
N PHE A 132 -10.17 -8.36 4.37
CA PHE A 132 -8.97 -7.79 5.01
C PHE A 132 -8.48 -8.63 6.20
N LEU A 133 -9.39 -9.23 6.98
CA LEU A 133 -9.01 -10.11 8.08
C LEU A 133 -8.30 -11.37 7.56
N LEU A 134 -8.87 -12.04 6.55
CA LEU A 134 -8.26 -13.22 5.94
C LEU A 134 -6.90 -12.91 5.30
N MET A 135 -6.78 -11.77 4.61
CA MET A 135 -5.50 -11.32 4.06
C MET A 135 -4.48 -11.04 5.17
N ALA A 136 -4.91 -10.45 6.28
CA ALA A 136 -4.04 -10.20 7.41
C ALA A 136 -3.61 -11.50 8.11
N GLU A 137 -4.44 -12.54 8.16
CA GLU A 137 -4.06 -13.85 8.69
C GLU A 137 -3.00 -14.53 7.81
N ALA A 138 -3.10 -14.38 6.50
CA ALA A 138 -2.16 -14.96 5.54
C ALA A 138 -0.85 -14.16 5.40
N ALA A 139 -0.83 -12.90 5.83
CA ALA A 139 0.35 -12.05 5.74
C ALA A 139 1.40 -12.39 6.79
N LEU A 140 2.67 -12.18 6.45
CA LEU A 140 3.78 -12.27 7.39
C LEU A 140 3.56 -11.35 8.59
N ASP A 141 4.11 -11.74 9.73
CA ASP A 141 4.21 -10.87 10.90
C ASP A 141 5.31 -9.80 10.69
N ARG A 142 5.63 -9.06 11.75
CA ARG A 142 6.61 -7.98 11.69
C ARG A 142 8.00 -8.50 11.30
N GLU A 143 8.46 -9.57 11.94
CA GLU A 143 9.80 -10.13 11.70
C GLU A 143 9.91 -10.70 10.29
N GLY A 144 8.92 -11.50 9.87
CA GLY A 144 8.87 -12.05 8.51
C GLY A 144 8.78 -10.96 7.44
N THR A 145 8.06 -9.87 7.70
CA THR A 145 8.01 -8.71 6.79
C THR A 145 9.36 -8.03 6.65
N LEU A 146 10.08 -7.81 7.77
CA LEU A 146 11.41 -7.20 7.74
C LEU A 146 12.43 -8.07 7.00
N ASP A 147 12.41 -9.40 7.23
CA ASP A 147 13.24 -10.35 6.49
C ASP A 147 12.90 -10.34 4.99
N ARG A 148 11.61 -10.35 4.64
CA ARG A 148 11.19 -10.36 3.22
C ARG A 148 11.63 -9.09 2.49
N LEU A 149 11.50 -7.93 3.14
CA LEU A 149 11.98 -6.64 2.62
C LEU A 149 13.50 -6.64 2.46
N GLN A 150 14.25 -7.15 3.44
CA GLN A 150 15.70 -7.26 3.36
C GLN A 150 16.14 -8.11 2.17
N ARG A 151 15.54 -9.29 1.99
CA ARG A 151 15.82 -10.15 0.83
C ARG A 151 15.50 -9.47 -0.51
N ALA A 152 14.43 -8.67 -0.57
CA ALA A 152 14.10 -7.91 -1.77
C ALA A 152 15.13 -6.80 -2.06
N ILE A 153 15.63 -6.12 -1.03
CA ILE A 153 16.72 -5.13 -1.13
C ILE A 153 17.97 -5.78 -1.71
N ASP A 154 18.34 -6.96 -1.22
CA ASP A 154 19.55 -7.67 -1.63
C ASP A 154 19.42 -8.25 -3.05
N ALA A 155 18.21 -8.68 -3.43
CA ALA A 155 17.91 -9.19 -4.76
C ALA A 155 17.84 -8.10 -5.84
N THR A 156 17.68 -6.82 -5.46
CA THR A 156 17.68 -5.70 -6.40
C THR A 156 19.11 -5.51 -6.94
N ARG A 157 19.35 -5.88 -8.20
CA ARG A 157 20.64 -5.74 -8.90
C ARG A 157 20.59 -4.58 -9.89
N ASP A 158 21.74 -3.96 -10.14
CA ASP A 158 21.92 -2.85 -11.09
C ASP A 158 21.89 -3.32 -12.55
#